data_AF-A0A7S2MQJ6-F1
#
_entry.id   AF-A0A7S2MQJ6-F1
#
_cell.length_a   1.000
_cell.length_b   1.000
_cell.length_c   1.000
_cell.angle_alpha   90.00
_cell.angle_beta   90.00
_cell.angle_gamma   90.00
#
_symmetry.space_group_name_H-M   'P 1'
#
loop_
_entity.id
_entity.type
_entity.pdbx_description
1 polymer ?
#
loop_
_entity_poly.entity_id
_entity_poly.type
_entity_poly.pdbx_seq_one_letter_code
_entity_poly.pdbx_strand_id
1 'polypeptide(L)'
;RKLVVYTVMLLVGLAVSQITAGKMAIAAYDQWMHGVGVLTTFCLSYLMVHVGYEFEIDKSRLGSYGKDYVVAMTAAGLPWILVACWLHYMLPNPLAWAPALLMARFAAPTSAGILFNMLEAAGFKETWLFRKARVLAIFDDLDTILFMIPLKMLL
;
A
#
# COMPACT_ATOMS: atom_id res chain seq x y z
N ARG A 1 22.25 -7.22 -5.39
CA ARG A 1 22.67 -5.86 -5.84
C ARG A 1 21.50 -4.87 -5.89
N LYS A 2 20.36 -5.19 -6.53
CA LYS A 2 19.17 -4.30 -6.60
C LYS A 2 18.55 -3.96 -5.23
N LEU A 3 18.43 -4.95 -4.33
CA LEU A 3 17.86 -4.75 -2.99
C LEU A 3 18.60 -3.66 -2.17
N VAL A 4 19.94 -3.68 -2.22
CA VAL A 4 20.78 -2.68 -1.55
C VAL A 4 20.53 -1.28 -2.09
N VAL A 5 20.35 -1.14 -3.41
CA VAL A 5 20.03 0.16 -4.02
C VAL A 5 18.69 0.69 -3.49
N TYR A 6 17.66 -0.16 -3.41
CA TYR A 6 16.36 0.25 -2.86
C TYR A 6 16.45 0.66 -1.39
N THR A 7 17.14 -0.13 -0.57
CA THR A 7 17.35 0.21 0.85
C THR A 7 18.09 1.53 1.00
N VAL A 8 19.16 1.75 0.22
CA VAL A 8 19.91 3.01 0.24
C VAL A 8 19.04 4.18 -0.22
N MET A 9 18.25 4.03 -1.30
CA MET A 9 17.34 5.08 -1.76
C MET A 9 16.29 5.43 -0.69
N LEU A 10 15.76 4.45 0.04
CA LEU A 10 14.84 4.69 1.16
C LEU A 10 15.52 5.47 2.30
N LEU A 11 16.73 5.08 2.69
CA LEU A 11 17.49 5.77 3.74
C LEU A 11 17.86 7.20 3.33
N VAL A 12 18.27 7.41 2.08
CA VAL A 12 18.56 8.75 1.53
C VAL A 12 17.29 9.60 1.49
N GLY A 13 16.17 9.05 1.02
CA GLY A 13 14.89 9.76 1.01
C GLY A 13 14.45 10.21 2.40
N LEU A 14 14.59 9.33 3.40
CA LEU A 14 14.32 9.66 4.80
C LEU A 14 15.26 10.78 5.30
N ALA A 15 16.56 10.67 5.06
CA ALA A 15 17.54 11.67 5.49
C ALA A 15 17.28 13.05 4.84
N VAL A 16 17.04 13.08 3.53
CA VAL A 16 16.71 14.32 2.80
C VAL A 16 15.43 14.95 3.34
N SER A 17 14.38 14.16 3.59
CA SER A 17 13.13 14.64 4.17
C SER A 17 13.37 15.37 5.50
N GLN A 18 14.13 14.78 6.41
CA GLN A 18 14.44 15.39 7.71
C GLN A 18 15.29 16.67 7.57
N ILE A 19 16.28 16.68 6.66
CA ILE A 19 17.12 17.87 6.43
C ILE A 19 16.29 19.01 5.84
N THR A 20 15.39 18.72 4.88
CA THR A 20 14.52 19.74 4.27
C THR A 20 13.55 20.35 5.27
N ALA A 21 12.94 19.52 6.14
CA ALA A 21 12.04 20.00 7.19
C ALA A 21 12.74 20.90 8.23
N GLY A 22 14.02 20.62 8.53
CA GLY A 22 14.78 21.40 9.52
C GLY A 22 15.46 22.68 9.00
N LYS A 23 15.64 22.83 7.67
CA LYS A 23 16.46 23.93 7.10
C LYS A 23 15.70 24.89 6.17
N MET A 24 14.52 24.52 5.67
CA MET A 24 13.77 25.39 4.77
C MET A 24 12.85 26.34 5.53
N ALA A 25 12.71 27.57 5.03
CA ALA A 25 11.66 28.48 5.45
C ALA A 25 10.28 27.89 5.11
N ILE A 26 9.28 28.14 5.96
CA ILE A 26 7.93 27.54 5.88
C ILE A 26 7.31 27.65 4.48
N ALA A 27 7.43 28.81 3.82
CA ALA A 27 6.89 29.02 2.48
C ALA A 27 7.61 28.22 1.37
N ALA A 28 8.93 28.02 1.50
CA ALA A 28 9.70 27.20 0.55
C ALA A 28 9.47 25.69 0.78
N TYR A 29 9.21 25.31 2.04
CA TYR A 29 8.89 23.93 2.40
C TYR A 29 7.53 23.49 1.83
N ASP A 30 6.52 24.36 1.82
CA ASP A 30 5.20 24.06 1.28
C ASP A 30 5.24 23.79 -0.23
N GLN A 31 5.95 24.63 -0.99
CA GLN A 31 6.19 24.42 -2.42
C GLN A 31 6.99 23.13 -2.70
N TRP A 32 7.99 22.84 -1.87
CA TRP A 32 8.76 21.60 -1.94
C TRP A 32 7.87 20.37 -1.70
N MET A 33 7.02 20.39 -0.67
CA MET A 33 6.07 19.31 -0.36
C MET A 33 5.08 19.10 -1.49
N HIS A 34 4.55 20.17 -2.09
CA HIS A 34 3.67 20.06 -3.24
C HIS A 34 4.38 19.41 -4.44
N GLY A 35 5.60 19.84 -4.76
CA GLY A 35 6.41 19.26 -5.84
C GLY A 35 6.71 17.77 -5.63
N VAL A 36 7.13 17.39 -4.41
CA VAL A 36 7.38 15.99 -4.03
C VAL A 36 6.09 15.16 -4.08
N GLY A 37 4.97 15.74 -3.65
CA GLY A 37 3.65 15.11 -3.70
C GLY A 37 3.25 14.74 -5.12
N VAL A 38 3.29 15.71 -6.05
CA VAL A 38 2.97 15.48 -7.46
C VAL A 38 3.86 14.40 -8.07
N LEU A 39 5.17 14.46 -7.82
CA LEU A 39 6.11 13.46 -8.31
C LEU A 39 5.82 12.06 -7.74
N THR A 40 5.51 11.97 -6.45
CA THR A 40 5.19 10.70 -5.78
C THR A 40 3.91 10.08 -6.34
N THR A 41 2.87 10.89 -6.55
CA THR A 41 1.62 10.44 -7.16
C THR A 41 1.84 9.95 -8.59
N PHE A 42 2.68 10.64 -9.37
CA PHE A 42 3.05 10.21 -10.72
C PHE A 42 3.84 8.88 -10.71
N CYS A 43 4.81 8.72 -9.80
CA CYS A 43 5.53 7.47 -9.64
C CYS A 43 4.61 6.31 -9.20
N LEU A 44 3.66 6.58 -8.31
CA LEU A 44 2.69 5.58 -7.85
C LEU A 44 1.76 5.13 -8.96
N SER A 45 1.29 6.05 -9.81
CA SER A 45 0.45 5.69 -10.96
C SER A 45 1.21 4.82 -11.96
N TYR A 46 2.49 5.11 -12.23
CA TYR A 46 3.35 4.26 -13.05
C TYR A 46 3.48 2.84 -12.48
N LEU A 47 3.71 2.70 -11.17
CA LEU A 47 3.78 1.38 -10.52
C LEU A 47 2.47 0.61 -10.71
N MET A 48 1.32 1.27 -10.53
CA MET A 48 0.01 0.63 -10.71
C MET A 48 -0.26 0.20 -12.16
N VAL A 49 0.15 1.00 -13.15
CA VAL A 49 0.05 0.61 -14.57
C VAL A 49 0.92 -0.60 -14.88
N HIS A 50 2.16 -0.63 -14.37
CA HIS A 50 3.07 -1.76 -14.57
C HIS A 50 2.52 -3.05 -13.96
N VAL A 51 1.93 -2.96 -12.77
CA VAL A 51 1.26 -4.08 -12.10
C VAL A 51 0.04 -4.56 -12.87
N GLY A 52 -0.73 -3.65 -13.48
CA GLY A 52 -1.87 -3.97 -14.33
C GLY A 52 -1.51 -4.70 -15.63
N TYR A 53 -0.40 -4.32 -16.29
CA TYR A 53 0.08 -5.01 -17.50
C TYR A 53 0.45 -6.47 -17.24
N GLU A 54 0.99 -6.72 -16.06
CA GLU A 54 1.50 -8.02 -15.64
C GLU A 54 0.37 -8.98 -15.16
N PHE A 55 -0.87 -8.50 -15.14
CA PHE A 55 -2.05 -9.24 -14.72
C PHE A 55 -2.86 -9.73 -15.95
N GLU A 56 -2.59 -10.95 -16.39
CA GLU A 56 -3.47 -11.66 -17.32
C GLU A 56 -4.56 -12.43 -16.55
N ILE A 57 -5.82 -12.01 -16.70
CA ILE A 57 -6.97 -12.76 -16.19
C ILE A 57 -7.25 -13.94 -17.14
N ASP A 58 -7.00 -15.16 -16.67
CA ASP A 58 -7.46 -16.36 -17.36
C ASP A 58 -8.97 -16.52 -17.17
N LYS A 59 -9.75 -16.00 -18.13
CA LYS A 59 -11.22 -16.03 -18.14
C LYS A 59 -11.81 -17.45 -18.15
N SER A 60 -10.99 -18.49 -18.40
CA SER A 60 -11.44 -19.89 -18.36
C SER A 60 -11.60 -20.44 -16.93
N ARG A 61 -11.02 -19.78 -15.91
CA ARG A 61 -10.99 -20.26 -14.51
C ARG A 61 -11.54 -19.26 -13.49
N LEU A 62 -12.58 -18.51 -13.84
CA LEU A 62 -13.22 -17.51 -12.95
C LEU A 62 -13.61 -18.08 -11.57
N GLY A 63 -14.00 -19.35 -11.48
CA GLY A 63 -14.37 -20.00 -10.22
C GLY A 63 -13.22 -20.17 -9.21
N SER A 64 -11.96 -20.31 -9.66
CA SER A 64 -10.81 -20.32 -8.74
C SER A 64 -10.45 -18.92 -8.25
N TYR A 65 -10.66 -17.90 -9.08
CA TYR A 65 -10.45 -16.50 -8.69
C TYR A 65 -11.43 -16.05 -7.59
N GLY A 66 -12.67 -16.55 -7.58
CA GLY A 66 -13.60 -16.28 -6.48
C GLY A 66 -13.12 -16.81 -5.13
N LYS A 67 -12.47 -17.99 -5.09
CA LYS A 67 -11.85 -18.51 -3.87
C LYS A 67 -10.64 -17.68 -3.46
N ASP A 68 -9.81 -17.31 -4.43
CA ASP A 68 -8.65 -16.45 -4.19
C ASP A 68 -9.08 -15.06 -3.70
N TYR A 69 -10.22 -14.53 -4.16
CA TYR A 69 -10.81 -13.29 -3.68
C TYR A 69 -11.28 -13.39 -2.22
N VAL A 70 -11.95 -14.48 -1.84
CA VAL A 70 -12.34 -14.68 -0.43
C VAL A 70 -11.13 -14.79 0.49
N VAL A 71 -10.09 -15.51 0.05
CA VAL A 71 -8.82 -15.59 0.78
C VAL A 71 -8.17 -14.21 0.85
N ALA A 72 -8.20 -13.43 -0.23
CA ALA A 72 -7.67 -12.07 -0.28
C ALA A 72 -8.38 -11.13 0.68
N MET A 73 -9.71 -11.10 0.62
CA MET A 73 -10.56 -10.29 1.47
C MET A 73 -10.38 -10.66 2.94
N THR A 74 -10.18 -11.94 3.27
CA THR A 74 -9.89 -12.38 4.65
C THR A 74 -8.48 -11.96 5.09
N ALA A 75 -7.50 -12.10 4.20
CA ALA A 75 -6.11 -11.71 4.46
C ALA A 75 -5.95 -10.19 4.64
N ALA A 76 -6.75 -9.37 3.96
CA ALA A 76 -6.79 -7.92 4.11
C ALA A 76 -7.69 -7.47 5.29
N GLY A 77 -8.83 -8.14 5.48
CA GLY A 77 -9.83 -7.80 6.49
C GLY A 77 -9.41 -8.12 7.92
N LEU A 78 -8.68 -9.21 8.15
CA LEU A 78 -8.21 -9.58 9.49
C LEU A 78 -7.23 -8.55 10.07
N PRO A 79 -6.14 -8.15 9.38
CA PRO A 79 -5.28 -7.06 9.84
C PRO A 79 -6.05 -5.76 10.08
N TRP A 80 -7.00 -5.44 9.20
CA TRP A 80 -7.82 -4.23 9.34
C TRP A 80 -8.59 -4.20 10.66
N ILE A 81 -9.34 -5.26 10.98
CA ILE A 81 -10.11 -5.33 12.23
C ILE A 81 -9.18 -5.36 13.45
N LEU A 82 -8.08 -6.11 13.38
CA LEU A 82 -7.12 -6.20 14.49
C LEU A 82 -6.49 -4.85 14.82
N VAL A 83 -6.07 -4.10 13.80
CA VAL A 83 -5.51 -2.74 13.98
C VAL A 83 -6.60 -1.78 14.47
N ALA A 84 -7.84 -1.86 13.97
CA ALA A 84 -8.93 -1.03 14.45
C ALA A 84 -9.24 -1.28 15.94
N CYS A 85 -9.29 -2.55 16.35
CA CYS A 85 -9.44 -2.93 17.76
C CYS A 85 -8.26 -2.42 18.60
N TRP A 86 -7.03 -2.54 18.10
CA TRP A 86 -5.87 -2.01 18.80
C TRP A 86 -5.94 -0.49 18.99
N LEU A 87 -6.36 0.24 17.95
CA LEU A 87 -6.53 1.70 18.00
C LEU A 87 -7.62 2.14 18.98
N HIS A 88 -8.68 1.33 19.13
CA HIS A 88 -9.78 1.61 20.03
C HIS A 88 -9.48 1.24 21.49
N TYR A 89 -8.83 0.10 21.76
CA TYR A 89 -8.67 -0.42 23.12
C TYR A 89 -7.30 -0.15 23.77
N MET A 90 -6.23 -0.06 22.98
CA MET A 90 -4.85 -0.10 23.51
C MET A 90 -4.14 1.25 23.50
N LEU A 91 -4.68 2.25 22.80
CA LEU A 91 -4.09 3.59 22.81
C LEU A 91 -4.32 4.30 24.17
N PRO A 92 -3.35 5.12 24.64
CA PRO A 92 -3.54 5.95 25.83
C PRO A 92 -4.66 6.99 25.65
N ASN A 93 -5.02 7.33 24.41
CA ASN A 93 -6.23 8.07 24.07
C ASN A 93 -7.02 7.29 23.00
N PRO A 94 -7.98 6.44 23.41
CA PRO A 94 -8.82 5.64 22.52
C PRO A 94 -9.48 6.44 21.41
N LEU A 95 -9.29 6.00 20.16
CA LEU A 95 -10.06 6.54 19.04
C LEU A 95 -11.47 5.94 19.06
N ALA A 96 -12.49 6.74 18.73
CA ALA A 96 -13.83 6.21 18.48
C ALA A 96 -13.80 5.18 17.32
N TRP A 97 -14.79 4.28 17.26
CA TRP A 97 -14.82 3.20 16.26
C TRP A 97 -14.71 3.68 14.82
N ALA A 98 -15.40 4.76 14.45
CA ALA A 98 -15.40 5.26 13.07
C ALA A 98 -14.00 5.77 12.63
N PRO A 99 -13.31 6.67 13.35
CA PRO A 99 -11.95 7.06 12.98
C PRO A 99 -10.92 5.94 13.16
N ALA A 100 -11.11 5.01 14.12
CA ALA A 100 -10.24 3.85 14.28
C ALA A 100 -10.32 2.90 13.07
N LEU A 101 -11.54 2.59 12.58
CA LEU A 101 -11.74 1.77 11.39
C LEU A 101 -11.18 2.44 10.13
N LEU A 102 -11.36 3.75 9.99
CA LEU A 102 -10.80 4.49 8.86
C LEU A 102 -9.27 4.48 8.89
N MET A 103 -8.66 4.79 10.03
CA MET A 103 -7.20 4.81 10.19
C MET A 103 -6.59 3.41 9.99
N ALA A 104 -7.22 2.38 10.55
CA ALA A 104 -6.80 0.99 10.32
C ALA A 104 -6.89 0.62 8.83
N ARG A 105 -7.89 1.13 8.10
CA ARG A 105 -8.02 0.86 6.66
C ARG A 105 -6.91 1.53 5.86
N PHE A 106 -6.47 2.73 6.24
CA PHE A 106 -5.33 3.41 5.61
C PHE A 106 -4.00 2.67 5.81
N ALA A 107 -3.87 1.90 6.89
CA ALA A 107 -2.67 1.11 7.17
C ALA A 107 -2.70 -0.30 6.53
N ALA A 108 -3.88 -0.75 6.07
CA ALA A 108 -4.06 -2.07 5.49
C ALA A 108 -3.52 -2.29 4.06
N PRO A 109 -3.54 -1.33 3.10
CA PRO A 109 -3.11 -1.60 1.72
C PRO A 109 -1.66 -2.05 1.63
N THR A 110 -1.43 -3.10 0.86
CA THR A 110 -0.12 -3.66 0.59
C THR A 110 0.59 -2.86 -0.50
N SER A 111 1.84 -2.43 -0.26
CA SER A 111 2.66 -1.78 -1.31
C SER A 111 3.15 -2.80 -2.34
N ALA A 112 2.30 -3.07 -3.35
CA ALA A 112 2.55 -4.02 -4.43
C ALA A 112 3.91 -3.78 -5.13
N GLY A 113 4.22 -2.52 -5.43
CA GLY A 113 5.46 -2.12 -6.11
C GLY A 113 6.74 -2.44 -5.32
N ILE A 114 6.74 -2.25 -4.00
CA ILE A 114 7.90 -2.60 -3.17
C ILE A 114 8.02 -4.12 -3.06
N LEU A 115 6.90 -4.81 -2.81
CA LEU A 115 6.84 -6.26 -2.67
C LEU A 115 7.40 -6.97 -3.91
N PHE A 116 7.04 -6.53 -5.12
CA PHE A 116 7.49 -7.18 -6.35
C PHE A 116 8.97 -6.95 -6.64
N ASN A 117 9.46 -5.74 -6.41
CA ASN A 117 10.89 -5.45 -6.53
C ASN A 117 11.72 -6.28 -5.54
N MET A 118 11.21 -6.52 -4.33
CA MET A 118 11.85 -7.37 -3.33
C MET A 118 11.81 -8.86 -3.71
N LEU A 119 10.66 -9.38 -4.14
CA LEU A 119 10.53 -10.77 -4.58
C LEU A 119 11.36 -11.06 -5.84
N GLU A 120 11.43 -10.13 -6.79
CA GLU A 120 12.31 -10.23 -7.96
C GLU A 120 13.78 -10.24 -7.52
N ALA A 121 14.16 -9.35 -6.59
CA ALA A 121 15.53 -9.31 -6.07
C ALA A 121 15.92 -10.58 -5.29
N ALA A 122 14.95 -11.28 -4.68
CA ALA A 122 15.14 -12.56 -4.02
C ALA A 122 15.07 -13.77 -4.97
N GLY A 123 14.87 -13.56 -6.28
CA GLY A 123 14.87 -14.62 -7.30
C GLY A 123 13.53 -15.34 -7.48
N PHE A 124 12.44 -14.84 -6.91
CA PHE A 124 11.12 -15.49 -6.95
C PHE A 124 10.27 -15.16 -8.18
N LYS A 125 10.80 -14.39 -9.15
CA LYS A 125 10.04 -13.84 -10.28
C LYS A 125 9.18 -14.86 -11.05
N GLU A 126 9.72 -16.04 -11.32
CA GLU A 126 9.02 -17.07 -12.11
C GLU A 126 8.17 -18.03 -11.26
N THR A 127 8.06 -17.80 -9.96
CA THR A 127 7.35 -18.73 -9.07
C THR A 127 5.85 -18.48 -9.07
N TRP A 128 5.10 -19.54 -8.81
CA TRP A 128 3.65 -19.44 -8.55
C TRP A 128 3.33 -18.46 -7.41
N LEU A 129 4.18 -18.39 -6.39
CA LEU A 129 4.04 -17.48 -5.26
C LEU A 129 4.08 -16.02 -5.72
N PHE A 130 5.00 -15.66 -6.61
CA PHE A 130 5.07 -14.31 -7.17
C PHE A 130 3.80 -13.96 -7.96
N ARG A 131 3.31 -14.89 -8.79
CA ARG A 131 2.06 -14.68 -9.52
C ARG A 131 0.88 -14.49 -8.58
N LYS A 132 0.72 -15.33 -7.54
CA LYS A 132 -0.39 -15.22 -6.59
C LYS A 132 -0.30 -13.99 -5.69
N ALA A 133 0.90 -13.62 -5.22
CA ALA A 133 1.12 -12.42 -4.43
C ALA A 133 0.75 -11.15 -5.21
N ARG A 134 0.99 -11.12 -6.53
CA ARG A 134 0.55 -10.02 -7.40
C ARG A 134 -0.96 -9.86 -7.44
N VAL A 135 -1.67 -10.96 -7.71
CA VAL A 135 -3.13 -10.99 -7.75
C VAL A 135 -3.71 -10.52 -6.41
N LEU A 136 -3.14 -11.00 -5.31
CA LEU A 136 -3.56 -10.64 -3.95
C LEU A 136 -3.37 -9.15 -3.64
N ALA A 137 -2.22 -8.57 -4.00
CA ALA A 137 -1.93 -7.17 -3.73
C ALA A 137 -2.84 -6.22 -4.54
N ILE A 138 -3.18 -6.56 -5.78
CA ILE A 138 -4.14 -5.77 -6.59
C ILE A 138 -5.54 -5.81 -5.98
N PHE A 139 -5.99 -7.00 -5.57
CA PHE A 139 -7.31 -7.13 -4.92
C PHE A 139 -7.36 -6.39 -3.59
N ASP A 140 -6.28 -6.45 -2.79
CA ASP A 140 -6.17 -5.68 -1.56
C ASP A 140 -6.29 -4.16 -1.85
N ASP A 141 -5.51 -3.62 -2.80
CA ASP A 141 -5.59 -2.22 -3.20
C ASP A 141 -6.99 -1.81 -3.70
N LEU A 142 -7.64 -2.64 -4.53
CA LEU A 142 -9.01 -2.40 -5.01
C LEU A 142 -10.03 -2.40 -3.87
N ASP A 143 -9.96 -3.39 -2.99
CA ASP A 143 -10.82 -3.47 -1.81
C ASP A 143 -10.58 -2.25 -0.90
N THR A 144 -9.36 -1.68 -0.87
CA THR A 144 -9.09 -0.48 -0.06
C THR A 144 -9.86 0.70 -0.58
N ILE A 145 -9.84 0.93 -1.88
CA ILE A 145 -10.57 2.01 -2.52
C ILE A 145 -12.08 1.78 -2.37
N LEU A 146 -12.55 0.56 -2.60
CA LEU A 146 -13.97 0.20 -2.54
C LEU A 146 -14.56 0.43 -1.13
N PHE A 147 -13.84 0.07 -0.07
CA PHE A 147 -14.30 0.23 1.31
C PHE A 147 -13.99 1.62 1.91
N MET A 148 -12.94 2.31 1.44
CA MET A 148 -12.55 3.62 1.96
C MET A 148 -13.54 4.71 1.55
N ILE A 149 -14.08 4.68 0.33
CA ILE A 149 -15.09 5.64 -0.15
C ILE A 149 -16.34 5.65 0.75
N PRO A 150 -17.03 4.51 1.00
CA PRO A 150 -18.21 4.49 1.87
C PRO A 150 -17.87 4.79 3.33
N LEU A 151 -16.72 4.37 3.86
CA LEU A 151 -16.32 4.73 5.23
C LEU A 151 -16.14 6.24 5.41
N LYS A 152 -15.57 6.93 4.40
CA LYS A 152 -15.45 8.40 4.41
C LYS A 152 -16.78 9.11 4.27
N MET A 153 -17.76 8.53 3.57
CA MET A 153 -19.09 9.14 3.45
C MET A 153 -19.94 8.97 4.71
N LEU A 154 -19.62 8.00 5.57
CA LEU A 154 -20.36 7.70 6.80
C LEU A 154 -19.85 8.50 8.02
N LEU A 155 -18.64 9.04 7.92
CA LEU A 155 -17.98 9.93 8.89
C LEU A 155 -18.31 11.40 8.60
#